data_AF-A0A3R8IUJ5-F1
#
_entry.id   AF-A0A3R8IUJ5-F1
#
_cell.length_a   1.000
_cell.length_b   1.000
_cell.length_c   1.000
_cell.angle_alpha   90.00
_cell.angle_beta   90.00
_cell.angle_gamma   90.00
#
_symmetry.space_group_name_H-M   'P 1'
#
loop_
_entity.id
_entity.type
_entity.pdbx_description
1 polymer ?
#
loop_
_entity_poly.entity_id
_entity_poly.type
_entity_poly.pdbx_seq_one_letter_code
_entity_poly.pdbx_strand_id
1 'polypeptide(L)'
;MNTHQAYRQMAEAHWRQHYPRIVQELEAAGKLQAALQEAQDRTIDEMERLIRQGLKQGLTAQQARDQAWELVRENYIVLPLQAE
;
A
#
# COMPACT_ATOMS: atom_id res chain seq x y z
N MET A 1 -6.22 -14.33 8.74
CA MET A 1 -6.00 -12.91 9.08
C MET A 1 -6.26 -12.09 7.82
N ASN A 2 -7.24 -11.17 7.84
CA ASN A 2 -7.61 -10.35 6.68
C ASN A 2 -6.49 -9.33 6.38
N THR A 3 -5.49 -9.74 5.62
CA THR A 3 -4.29 -8.95 5.30
C THR A 3 -4.64 -7.63 4.60
N HIS A 4 -5.73 -7.59 3.84
CA HIS A 4 -6.24 -6.39 3.19
C HIS A 4 -6.55 -5.27 4.18
N GLN A 5 -7.25 -5.58 5.28
CA GLN A 5 -7.70 -4.57 6.23
C GLN A 5 -6.54 -3.97 7.03
N ALA A 6 -5.48 -4.76 7.26
CA ALA A 6 -4.25 -4.30 7.89
C ALA A 6 -3.52 -3.24 7.05
N TYR A 7 -3.51 -3.38 5.72
CA TYR A 7 -2.83 -2.40 4.84
C TYR A 7 -3.50 -1.03 4.85
N ARG A 8 -4.84 -0.99 4.87
CA ARG A 8 -5.57 0.28 4.97
C ARG A 8 -5.27 1.02 6.27
N GLN A 9 -5.24 0.30 7.39
CA GLN A 9 -4.94 0.88 8.71
C GLN A 9 -3.49 1.36 8.80
N MET A 10 -2.54 0.63 8.22
CA MET A 10 -1.14 1.04 8.16
C MET A 10 -0.93 2.30 7.31
N ALA A 11 -1.58 2.38 6.14
CA ALA A 11 -1.53 3.55 5.28
C ALA A 11 -2.10 4.79 5.97
N GLU A 12 -3.26 4.67 6.62
CA GLU A 12 -3.88 5.77 7.36
C GLU A 12 -3.00 6.26 8.52
N ALA A 13 -2.45 5.34 9.32
CA ALA A 13 -1.56 5.69 10.42
C ALA A 13 -0.31 6.43 9.92
N HIS A 14 0.28 5.97 8.82
CA HIS A 14 1.45 6.63 8.26
C HIS A 14 1.11 8.00 7.65
N TRP A 15 0.03 8.11 6.88
CA TRP A 15 -0.38 9.39 6.30
C TRP A 15 -0.69 10.42 7.38
N ARG A 16 -1.29 10.01 8.51
CA ARG A 16 -1.50 10.91 9.65
C ARG A 16 -0.19 11.33 10.32
N GLN A 17 0.84 10.49 10.33
CA GLN A 17 2.13 10.81 10.94
C GLN A 17 3.05 11.65 10.04
N HIS A 18 3.11 11.33 8.74
CA HIS A 18 4.07 11.93 7.80
C HIS A 18 3.44 12.95 6.86
N TYR A 19 2.14 12.84 6.58
CA TYR A 19 1.41 13.73 5.67
C TYR A 19 0.08 14.24 6.28
N PRO A 20 0.08 14.77 7.51
CA PRO A 20 -1.16 15.18 8.19
C PRO A 20 -1.95 16.22 7.41
N ARG A 21 -1.26 17.07 6.64
CA ARG A 21 -1.88 18.08 5.78
C ARG A 21 -2.71 17.45 4.66
N ILE A 22 -2.18 16.45 3.97
CA ILE A 22 -2.91 15.73 2.90
C ILE A 22 -4.10 14.96 3.48
N VAL A 23 -3.96 14.34 4.66
CA VAL A 23 -5.09 13.69 5.33
C VAL A 23 -6.19 14.69 5.62
N GLN A 24 -5.87 15.86 6.16
CA GLN A 24 -6.86 16.91 6.43
C GLN A 24 -7.53 17.43 5.15
N GLU A 25 -6.78 17.63 4.07
CA GLU A 25 -7.34 18.07 2.79
C GLU A 25 -8.29 17.01 2.19
N LEU A 26 -7.91 15.73 2.24
CA LEU A 26 -8.74 14.62 1.79
C LEU A 26 -9.96 14.38 2.68
N GLU A 27 -9.82 14.56 4.00
CA GLU A 27 -10.91 14.43 4.97
C GLU A 27 -11.92 15.58 4.80
N ALA A 28 -11.45 16.81 4.63
CA ALA A 28 -12.28 17.98 4.33
C ALA A 28 -13.00 17.84 2.97
N ALA A 29 -12.36 17.19 2.00
CA ALA A 29 -12.96 16.86 0.71
C ALA A 29 -13.86 15.61 0.73
N GLY A 30 -13.93 14.86 1.86
CA GLY A 30 -14.65 13.59 1.96
C GLY A 30 -14.06 12.45 1.11
N LYS A 31 -12.83 12.61 0.62
CA LYS A 31 -12.13 11.67 -0.29
C LYS A 31 -11.13 10.76 0.42
N LEU A 32 -10.92 10.93 1.73
CA LEU A 32 -9.93 10.15 2.49
C LEU A 32 -10.12 8.64 2.36
N GLN A 33 -11.35 8.15 2.51
CA GLN A 33 -11.68 6.72 2.35
C GLN A 33 -11.35 6.20 0.95
N ALA A 34 -11.67 6.97 -0.09
CA ALA A 34 -11.39 6.59 -1.48
C ALA A 34 -9.87 6.57 -1.76
N ALA A 35 -9.13 7.56 -1.26
CA ALA A 35 -7.67 7.62 -1.40
C ALA A 35 -6.98 6.47 -0.66
N LEU A 36 -7.44 6.13 0.55
CA LEU A 36 -6.94 4.97 1.30
C LEU A 36 -7.25 3.65 0.61
N GLN A 37 -8.43 3.54 -0.02
CA GLN A 37 -8.80 2.36 -0.80
C GLN A 37 -7.93 2.24 -2.06
N GLU A 38 -7.68 3.34 -2.76
CA GLU A 38 -6.79 3.34 -3.93
C GLU A 38 -5.35 3.01 -3.56
N ALA A 39 -4.84 3.53 -2.44
CA ALA A 39 -3.53 3.16 -1.93
C ALA A 39 -3.45 1.67 -1.61
N GLN A 40 -4.48 1.12 -0.96
CA GLN A 40 -4.61 -0.32 -0.70
C GLN A 40 -4.61 -1.14 -2.01
N ASP A 41 -5.38 -0.73 -3.01
CA ASP A 41 -5.50 -1.43 -4.28
C ASP A 41 -4.16 -1.46 -5.03
N ARG A 42 -3.48 -0.31 -5.12
CA ARG A 42 -2.14 -0.22 -5.71
C ARG A 42 -1.11 -1.05 -4.95
N THR A 43 -1.22 -1.12 -3.61
CA THR A 43 -0.35 -1.96 -2.77
C THR A 43 -0.53 -3.44 -3.11
N ILE A 44 -1.77 -3.87 -3.28
CA ILE A 44 -2.12 -5.25 -3.62
C ILE A 44 -1.66 -5.58 -5.04
N ASP A 45 -1.92 -4.72 -6.01
CA ASP A 45 -1.53 -4.92 -7.41
C ASP A 45 0.00 -5.07 -7.55
N GLU A 46 0.77 -4.19 -6.91
CA GLU A 46 2.23 -4.25 -6.93
C GLU A 46 2.78 -5.45 -6.15
N MET A 47 2.20 -5.77 -4.99
CA MET A 47 2.49 -7.02 -4.27
C MET A 47 2.29 -8.23 -5.18
N GLU A 48 1.15 -8.32 -5.87
CA GLU A 48 0.85 -9.42 -6.78
C GLU A 48 1.81 -9.46 -7.96
N ARG A 49 2.19 -8.31 -8.52
CA ARG A 49 3.17 -8.22 -9.60
C ARG A 49 4.53 -8.74 -9.16
N LEU A 50 5.01 -8.31 -7.99
CA LEU A 50 6.28 -8.74 -7.40
C LEU A 50 6.26 -10.22 -7.04
N ILE A 51 5.17 -10.72 -6.47
CA ILE A 51 4.99 -12.15 -6.17
C ILE A 51 5.07 -12.95 -7.47
N ARG A 52 4.32 -12.56 -8.51
CA ARG A 52 4.36 -13.24 -9.82
C ARG A 52 5.75 -13.22 -10.43
N GLN A 53 6.48 -12.10 -10.30
CA GLN A 53 7.85 -12.01 -10.76
C GLN A 53 8.78 -12.94 -9.98
N GLY A 54 8.66 -13.00 -8.65
CA GLY A 54 9.45 -13.89 -7.82
C GLY A 54 9.21 -15.37 -8.14
N LEU A 55 7.94 -15.75 -8.34
CA LEU A 55 7.57 -17.09 -8.80
C LEU A 55 8.23 -17.44 -10.14
N LYS A 56 8.26 -16.50 -11.10
CA LYS A 56 8.95 -16.67 -12.39
C LYS A 56 10.47 -16.81 -12.25
N GLN A 57 11.05 -16.21 -11.20
CA GLN A 57 12.47 -16.35 -10.88
C GLN A 57 12.81 -17.64 -10.12
N GLY A 58 11.81 -18.50 -9.87
CA GLY A 58 11.98 -19.77 -9.17
C GLY A 58 11.87 -19.67 -7.64
N LEU A 59 11.47 -18.52 -7.11
CA LEU A 59 11.19 -18.36 -5.69
C LEU A 59 9.90 -19.10 -5.32
N THR A 60 9.84 -19.59 -4.09
CA THR A 60 8.58 -20.12 -3.55
C THR A 60 7.57 -19.00 -3.33
N ALA A 61 6.28 -19.32 -3.34
CA ALA A 61 5.22 -18.34 -3.10
C ALA A 61 5.42 -17.57 -1.78
N GLN A 62 6.00 -18.23 -0.76
CA GLN A 62 6.29 -17.61 0.51
C GLN A 62 7.46 -16.62 0.42
N GLN A 63 8.57 -16.99 -0.23
CA GLN A 63 9.71 -16.09 -0.44
C GLN A 63 9.36 -14.91 -1.34
N ALA A 64 8.62 -15.15 -2.42
CA ALA A 64 8.19 -14.09 -3.33
C ALA A 64 7.26 -13.09 -2.61
N ARG A 65 6.42 -13.58 -1.69
CA ARG A 65 5.56 -12.73 -0.84
C ARG A 65 6.35 -11.95 0.20
N ASP A 66 7.33 -12.57 0.86
CA ASP A 66 8.19 -11.89 1.82
C ASP A 66 8.98 -10.77 1.13
N GLN A 67 9.61 -11.07 0.00
CA GLN A 67 10.36 -10.10 -0.80
C GLN A 67 9.47 -8.99 -1.35
N ALA A 68 8.26 -9.32 -1.83
CA ALA A 68 7.29 -8.32 -2.25
C ALA A 68 6.90 -7.41 -1.08
N TRP A 69 6.64 -7.98 0.10
CA TRP A 69 6.32 -7.21 1.30
C TRP A 69 7.46 -6.30 1.74
N GLU A 70 8.71 -6.74 1.62
CA GLU A 70 9.89 -5.91 1.92
C GLU A 70 10.04 -4.70 0.99
N LEU A 71 9.74 -4.88 -0.30
CA LEU A 71 9.78 -3.78 -1.28
C LEU A 71 8.61 -2.80 -1.11
N VAL A 72 7.44 -3.34 -0.76
CA VAL A 72 6.17 -2.60 -0.72
C VAL A 72 6.01 -1.87 0.62
N ARG A 73 6.51 -2.43 1.74
CA ARG A 73 6.54 -1.72 3.03
C ARG A 73 7.33 -0.42 2.97
N GLU A 74 8.36 -0.34 2.12
CA GLU A 74 9.16 0.86 1.95
C GLU A 74 8.47 1.89 1.03
N ASN A 75 7.65 1.45 0.07
CA ASN A 75 7.06 2.31 -0.95
C ASN A 75 5.60 2.75 -0.68
N TYR A 76 4.75 1.88 -0.13
CA TYR A 76 3.30 2.13 0.01
C TYR A 76 2.88 2.79 1.32
N ILE A 77 3.78 2.76 2.29
CA ILE A 77 3.72 3.64 3.43
C ILE A 77 3.93 5.10 2.94
N VAL A 78 4.83 5.35 1.98
CA VAL A 78 5.37 6.70 1.71
C VAL A 78 4.62 7.53 0.67
N LEU A 79 3.91 6.95 -0.31
CA LEU A 79 3.36 7.76 -1.40
C LEU A 79 1.91 8.22 -1.16
N PRO A 80 1.66 9.52 -0.90
CA PRO A 80 0.37 10.10 -1.23
C PRO A 80 0.25 9.96 -2.74
N LEU A 81 -0.84 9.35 -3.17
CA LEU A 81 -1.28 9.26 -4.54
C LEU A 81 -0.84 10.50 -5.34
N GLN A 82 0.26 10.40 -6.10
CA GLN A 82 0.53 11.36 -7.15
C GLN A 82 -0.51 11.04 -8.22
N ALA A 83 -1.68 11.65 -8.05
CA ALA A 83 -2.56 11.95 -9.15
C ALA A 83 -1.80 12.96 -10.01
N GLU A 84 -1.15 12.46 -11.06
CA GLU A 84 -0.73 13.27 -12.20
C GLU A 84 -1.97 13.78 -12.95
#